data_AF-A0A1K0HG80-F1
#
_entry.id   AF-A0A1K0HG80-F1
#
_cell.length_a   1.000
_cell.length_b   1.000
_cell.length_c   1.000
_cell.angle_alpha   90.00
_cell.angle_beta   90.00
_cell.angle_gamma   90.00
#
_symmetry.space_group_name_H-M   'P 1'
#
loop_
_entity.id
_entity.type
_entity.pdbx_description
1 polymer ?
#
loop_
_entity_poly.entity_id
_entity_poly.type
_entity_poly.pdbx_seq_one_letter_code
_entity_poly.pdbx_strand_id
1 'polypeptide(L)'
;MSQFAEQLPKETSRPPIAAWYAFVERVHKTSSNIVTTLSQQARKREAQHITTLQELTSIDIRHGDQNRAKFLDLLAIMHQMDICQANETIKKCQAIHELNMFRPTAWIIPKLESRSFAVLPSICDDQGIYHNIFEKLLTIQCFYTTLFTPKEHDCLSEEASSMLLSSVQCQNSPATRHTCKAPFTLEELCSILSRSQEMSAPGLDGITYPLLHILSNTALEKLCALGNALLRGHHLPDGEPML
;
A
#
# COMPACT_ATOMS: atom_id res chain seq x y z
N MET A 1 2.77 16.94 -5.62
CA MET A 1 1.42 16.56 -6.08
C MET A 1 1.33 16.47 -7.62
N SER A 2 1.38 17.56 -8.40
CA SER A 2 1.20 17.53 -9.89
C SER A 2 2.20 16.67 -10.66
N GLN A 3 3.48 16.70 -10.29
CA GLN A 3 4.56 16.08 -11.07
C GLN A 3 4.54 14.54 -11.13
N PHE A 4 3.91 13.87 -10.16
CA PHE A 4 3.82 12.40 -10.15
C PHE A 4 2.54 11.89 -10.83
N ALA A 5 1.46 12.67 -10.82
CA ALA A 5 0.26 12.39 -11.60
C ALA A 5 0.53 12.53 -13.12
N GLU A 6 1.41 13.46 -13.50
CA GLU A 6 1.86 13.68 -14.89
C GLU A 6 2.73 12.54 -15.44
N GLN A 7 3.24 11.63 -14.59
CA GLN A 7 4.04 10.48 -15.01
C GLN A 7 3.19 9.26 -15.41
N LEU A 8 1.86 9.33 -15.28
CA LEU A 8 0.95 8.29 -15.78
C LEU A 8 0.88 8.35 -17.32
N PRO A 9 1.21 7.26 -18.04
CA PRO A 9 1.14 7.23 -19.50
C PRO A 9 -0.28 7.46 -20.03
N LYS A 10 -0.41 8.15 -21.18
CA LYS A 10 -1.70 8.42 -21.87
C LYS A 10 -2.45 7.15 -22.24
N GLU A 11 -3.78 7.23 -22.10
CA GLU A 11 -4.70 6.10 -22.19
C GLU A 11 -4.93 5.56 -23.60
N THR A 12 -5.20 4.25 -23.70
CA THR A 12 -5.77 3.59 -24.88
C THR A 12 -7.18 3.13 -24.54
N SER A 13 -8.11 3.19 -25.50
CA SER A 13 -9.48 2.70 -25.34
C SER A 13 -9.45 1.19 -25.05
N ARG A 14 -9.89 0.80 -23.86
CA ARG A 14 -9.97 -0.58 -23.38
C ARG A 14 -11.35 -0.83 -22.76
N PRO A 15 -11.85 -2.07 -22.73
CA PRO A 15 -13.09 -2.38 -22.03
C PRO A 15 -12.92 -2.08 -20.52
N PRO A 16 -14.01 -1.69 -19.80
CA PRO A 16 -13.92 -1.19 -18.43
C PRO A 16 -13.16 -2.08 -17.45
N ILE A 17 -13.35 -3.41 -17.56
CA ILE A 17 -12.67 -4.39 -16.72
C ILE A 17 -11.16 -4.39 -16.98
N ALA A 18 -10.74 -4.53 -18.24
CA ALA A 18 -9.32 -4.49 -18.60
C ALA A 18 -8.68 -3.12 -18.34
N ALA A 19 -9.45 -2.04 -18.42
CA ALA A 19 -9.00 -0.69 -18.11
C ALA A 19 -8.65 -0.53 -16.62
N TRP A 20 -9.45 -1.14 -15.72
CA TRP A 20 -9.16 -1.17 -14.29
C TRP A 20 -7.90 -1.95 -13.97
N TYR A 21 -7.78 -3.21 -14.41
CA TYR A 21 -6.59 -4.02 -14.12
C TYR A 21 -5.30 -3.39 -14.66
N ALA A 22 -5.34 -2.86 -15.88
CA ALA A 22 -4.21 -2.14 -16.45
C ALA A 22 -3.88 -0.86 -15.68
N PHE A 23 -4.88 -0.20 -15.08
CA PHE A 23 -4.66 0.95 -14.22
C PHE A 23 -3.98 0.53 -12.92
N VAL A 24 -4.47 -0.51 -12.24
CA VAL A 24 -3.86 -1.08 -11.03
C VAL A 24 -2.40 -1.46 -11.28
N GLU A 25 -2.12 -2.18 -12.37
CA GLU A 25 -0.76 -2.57 -12.74
C GLU A 25 0.17 -1.36 -12.95
N ARG A 26 -0.33 -0.29 -13.60
CA ARG A 26 0.42 0.96 -13.77
C ARG A 26 0.70 1.67 -12.45
N VAL A 27 -0.28 1.68 -11.54
CA VAL A 27 -0.12 2.25 -10.20
C VAL A 27 0.95 1.46 -9.45
N HIS A 28 0.89 0.12 -9.45
CA HIS A 28 1.90 -0.72 -8.82
C HIS A 28 3.31 -0.49 -9.36
N LYS A 29 3.47 -0.47 -10.68
CA LYS A 29 4.77 -0.21 -11.31
C LYS A 29 5.33 1.15 -10.91
N THR A 30 4.49 2.19 -10.92
CA THR A 30 4.88 3.55 -10.54
C THR A 30 5.26 3.62 -9.06
N SER A 31 4.42 3.07 -8.17
CA SER A 31 4.69 3.02 -6.73
C SER A 31 5.99 2.28 -6.43
N SER A 32 6.22 1.12 -7.05
CA SER A 32 7.45 0.32 -6.89
C SER A 32 8.69 1.10 -7.36
N ASN A 33 8.61 1.78 -8.50
CA ASN A 33 9.70 2.61 -9.01
C ASN A 33 10.03 3.78 -8.08
N ILE A 34 9.01 4.46 -7.54
CA ILE A 34 9.17 5.56 -6.59
C ILE A 34 9.84 5.04 -5.31
N VAL A 35 9.32 3.96 -4.73
CA VAL A 35 9.89 3.35 -3.52
C VAL A 35 11.34 2.92 -3.74
N THR A 36 11.63 2.26 -4.86
CA THR A 36 12.99 1.80 -5.20
C THR A 36 13.94 2.98 -5.35
N THR A 37 13.54 4.04 -6.05
CA THR A 37 14.35 5.25 -6.25
C THR A 37 14.67 5.93 -4.92
N LEU A 38 13.66 6.07 -4.06
CA LEU A 38 13.82 6.66 -2.73
C LEU A 38 14.75 5.81 -1.84
N SER A 39 14.58 4.49 -1.86
CA SER A 39 15.43 3.56 -1.12
C SER A 39 16.88 3.59 -1.61
N GLN A 40 17.11 3.67 -2.93
CA GLN A 40 18.45 3.80 -3.50
C GLN A 40 19.10 5.14 -3.13
N GLN A 41 18.36 6.24 -3.18
CA GLN A 41 18.86 7.55 -2.75
C GLN A 41 19.20 7.59 -1.26
N ALA A 42 18.39 6.96 -0.41
CA ALA A 42 18.67 6.84 1.02
C ALA A 42 19.94 6.01 1.27
N ARG A 43 20.08 4.85 0.62
CA ARG A 43 21.28 4.00 0.72
C ARG A 43 22.54 4.70 0.22
N LYS A 44 22.46 5.45 -0.88
CA LYS A 44 23.60 6.19 -1.42
C LYS A 44 24.08 7.26 -0.44
N ARG A 45 23.15 7.97 0.20
CA ARG A 45 23.48 8.98 1.21
C ARG A 45 24.08 8.38 2.46
N GLU A 46 23.52 7.28 2.95
CA GLU A 46 24.07 6.53 4.08
C GLU A 46 25.49 6.03 3.79
N ALA A 47 25.71 5.45 2.60
CA ALA A 47 27.04 5.00 2.18
C ALA A 47 28.05 6.15 2.10
N GLN A 48 27.65 7.32 1.59
CA GLN A 48 28.49 8.51 1.57
C GLN A 48 28.82 8.98 2.99
N HIS A 49 27.84 8.98 3.89
CA HIS A 49 28.03 9.38 5.29
C HIS A 49 29.04 8.44 6.00
N ILE A 50 28.86 7.13 5.85
CA ILE A 50 29.77 6.12 6.40
C ILE A 50 31.19 6.27 5.83
N THR A 51 31.32 6.51 4.52
CA THR A 51 32.63 6.68 3.87
C THR A 51 33.35 7.91 4.41
N THR A 52 32.66 9.06 4.47
CA THR A 52 33.22 10.30 5.02
C THR A 52 33.64 10.12 6.48
N LEU A 53 32.83 9.44 7.31
CA LEU A 53 33.15 9.16 8.70
C LEU A 53 34.38 8.24 8.85
N GLN A 54 34.50 7.22 7.99
CA GLN A 54 35.67 6.34 7.94
C GLN A 54 36.93 7.12 7.55
N GLU A 55 36.84 8.02 6.57
CA GLU A 55 37.97 8.87 6.21
C GLU A 55 38.36 9.80 7.36
N LEU A 56 37.38 10.42 8.02
CA LEU A 56 37.59 11.35 9.14
C LEU A 56 38.26 10.66 10.35
N THR A 57 37.88 9.42 10.64
CA THR A 57 38.49 8.60 11.71
C THR A 57 39.87 8.07 11.36
N SER A 58 40.21 7.97 10.07
CA SER A 58 41.53 7.52 9.61
C SER A 58 42.61 8.62 9.58
N ILE A 59 42.23 9.90 9.64
CA ILE A 59 43.16 11.02 9.56
C ILE A 59 43.84 11.25 10.90
N ASP A 60 45.18 11.18 10.92
CA ASP A 60 45.97 11.64 12.05
C ASP A 60 46.33 13.14 11.91
N ILE A 61 45.60 13.98 12.66
CA ILE A 61 45.75 15.44 12.72
C ILE A 61 47.13 15.91 13.25
N ARG A 62 47.93 14.99 13.79
CA ARG A 62 49.29 15.26 14.28
C ARG A 62 50.34 15.30 13.15
N HIS A 63 50.03 14.71 11.99
CA HIS A 63 50.95 14.57 10.87
C HIS A 63 50.81 15.70 9.82
N GLY A 64 51.08 16.94 10.23
CA GLY A 64 51.24 18.09 9.34
C GLY A 64 49.96 18.87 9.00
N ASP A 65 50.14 20.10 8.48
CA ASP A 65 49.04 21.04 8.25
C ASP A 65 48.10 20.63 7.10
N GLN A 66 48.56 19.80 6.16
CA GLN A 66 47.71 19.24 5.09
C GLN A 66 46.65 18.28 5.64
N ASN A 67 47.00 17.45 6.62
CA ASN A 67 46.04 16.54 7.26
C ASN A 67 45.02 17.31 8.11
N ARG A 68 45.44 18.44 8.72
CA ARG A 68 44.54 19.33 9.45
C ARG A 68 43.55 20.03 8.53
N ALA A 69 44.01 20.52 7.37
CA ALA A 69 43.14 21.10 6.35
C ALA A 69 42.13 20.08 5.83
N LYS A 70 42.59 18.87 5.47
CA LYS A 70 41.72 17.77 5.02
C LYS A 70 40.68 17.35 6.08
N PHE A 71 41.08 17.32 7.36
CA PHE A 71 40.17 17.05 8.46
C PHE A 71 39.06 18.11 8.56
N LEU A 72 39.42 19.40 8.50
CA LEU A 72 38.45 20.49 8.55
C LEU A 72 37.49 20.47 7.35
N ASP A 73 38.00 20.18 6.14
CA ASP A 73 37.16 20.07 4.94
C ASP A 73 36.16 18.92 5.05
N LEU A 74 36.59 17.73 5.48
CA LEU A 74 35.70 16.59 5.68
C LEU A 74 34.67 16.83 6.80
N LEU A 75 35.05 17.56 7.85
CA LEU A 75 34.15 17.94 8.94
C LEU A 75 33.10 18.95 8.46
N ALA A 76 33.48 19.90 7.59
CA ALA A 76 32.55 20.82 6.95
C ALA A 76 31.57 20.07 6.02
N ILE A 77 32.07 19.08 5.25
CA ILE A 77 31.22 18.22 4.42
C ILE A 77 30.23 17.43 5.28
N MET A 78 30.69 16.82 6.38
CA MET A 78 29.84 16.05 7.29
C MET A 78 28.77 16.92 7.94
N HIS A 79 29.15 18.10 8.43
CA HIS A 79 28.22 19.08 9.00
C HIS A 79 27.17 19.55 7.96
N GLN A 80 27.57 19.75 6.70
CA GLN A 80 26.64 20.09 5.63
C GLN A 80 25.67 18.94 5.34
N MET A 81 26.16 17.69 5.36
CA MET A 81 25.33 16.50 5.21
C MET A 81 24.31 16.37 6.35
N ASP A 82 24.71 16.63 7.60
CA ASP A 82 23.84 16.61 8.78
C ASP A 82 22.77 17.70 8.73
N ILE A 83 23.13 18.93 8.33
CA ILE A 83 22.18 20.01 8.13
C ILE A 83 21.19 19.66 7.02
N CYS A 84 21.66 19.13 5.90
CA CYS A 84 20.80 18.67 4.81
C CYS A 84 19.87 17.55 5.29
N GLN A 85 20.36 16.60 6.09
CA GLN A 85 19.58 15.52 6.66
C GLN A 85 18.53 16.03 7.66
N ALA A 86 18.88 16.96 8.55
CA ALA A 86 17.94 17.56 9.49
C ALA A 86 16.82 18.34 8.77
N ASN A 87 17.19 19.16 7.77
CA ASN A 87 16.24 19.90 6.95
C ASN A 87 15.36 18.97 6.10
N GLU A 88 15.93 17.90 5.55
CA GLU A 88 15.16 16.86 4.88
C GLU A 88 14.27 16.11 5.86
N THR A 89 14.69 15.87 7.10
CA THR A 89 13.88 15.16 8.11
C THR A 89 12.68 15.99 8.51
N ILE A 90 12.81 17.31 8.66
CA ILE A 90 11.68 18.21 8.94
C ILE A 90 10.69 18.24 7.76
N LYS A 91 11.19 18.35 6.53
CA LYS A 91 10.36 18.28 5.31
C LYS A 91 9.73 16.90 5.13
N LYS A 92 10.46 15.84 5.47
CA LYS A 92 9.97 14.46 5.45
C LYS A 92 8.96 14.22 6.55
N CYS A 93 9.08 14.72 7.78
CA CYS A 93 8.02 14.54 8.78
C CYS A 93 6.66 15.06 8.31
N GLN A 94 6.64 16.13 7.49
CA GLN A 94 5.42 16.61 6.85
C GLN A 94 5.02 15.77 5.63
N ALA A 95 5.99 15.27 4.85
CA ALA A 95 5.77 14.44 3.66
C ALA A 95 5.79 12.91 3.90
N ILE A 96 5.97 12.43 5.14
CA ILE A 96 6.14 11.01 5.48
C ILE A 96 4.81 10.31 5.33
N HIS A 97 3.71 10.99 5.66
CA HIS A 97 2.37 10.53 5.31
C HIS A 97 2.29 10.29 3.80
N GLU A 98 2.63 11.29 2.99
CA GLU A 98 2.58 11.24 1.52
C GLU A 98 3.48 10.15 0.90
N LEU A 99 4.69 10.00 1.41
CA LEU A 99 5.67 9.02 0.92
C LEU A 99 5.29 7.59 1.32
N ASN A 100 4.70 7.45 2.51
CA ASN A 100 4.20 6.17 3.00
C ASN A 100 3.01 5.71 2.14
N MET A 101 2.19 6.58 1.55
CA MET A 101 1.06 6.16 0.69
C MET A 101 1.47 5.22 -0.45
N PHE A 102 2.70 5.34 -0.96
CA PHE A 102 3.25 4.49 -2.03
C PHE A 102 3.90 3.18 -1.54
N ARG A 103 4.01 3.00 -0.22
CA ARG A 103 4.49 1.75 0.39
C ARG A 103 3.29 0.87 0.73
N PRO A 104 3.19 -0.35 0.19
CA PRO A 104 2.10 -1.27 0.52
C PRO A 104 1.95 -1.56 2.02
N THR A 105 3.02 -1.40 2.81
CA THR A 105 3.03 -1.61 4.27
C THR A 105 2.71 -0.37 5.09
N ALA A 106 2.42 0.77 4.47
CA ALA A 106 2.24 2.03 5.18
C ALA A 106 1.05 2.11 6.10
N TRP A 107 0.00 1.32 5.85
CA TRP A 107 -1.12 1.18 6.78
C TRP A 107 -0.67 0.62 8.14
N ILE A 108 0.49 -0.05 8.20
CA ILE A 108 1.10 -0.58 9.43
C ILE A 108 1.97 0.49 10.11
N ILE A 109 2.59 1.41 9.36
CA ILE A 109 3.68 2.29 9.86
C ILE A 109 3.22 3.20 11.02
N PRO A 110 2.08 3.91 10.97
CA PRO A 110 1.64 4.72 12.10
C PRO A 110 1.19 3.90 13.32
N LYS A 111 0.82 2.62 13.13
CA LYS A 111 0.63 1.69 14.26
C LYS A 111 1.95 1.26 14.89
N LEU A 112 3.04 1.23 14.12
CA LEU A 112 4.40 0.96 14.62
C LEU A 112 5.03 2.18 15.32
N GLU A 113 4.67 3.39 14.91
CA GLU A 113 5.11 4.64 15.55
C GLU A 113 4.35 4.94 16.87
N SER A 114 3.20 4.32 17.07
CA SER A 114 2.50 4.36 18.36
C SER A 114 3.32 3.63 19.43
N ARG A 115 3.53 4.27 20.58
CA ARG A 115 4.16 3.67 21.79
C ARG A 115 3.42 2.43 22.32
N SER A 116 2.29 2.08 21.72
CA SER A 116 1.50 0.86 21.94
C SER A 116 1.99 -0.33 21.12
N PHE A 117 3.30 -0.48 20.88
CA PHE A 117 3.83 -1.75 20.39
C PHE A 117 3.76 -2.79 21.52
N ALA A 118 2.56 -3.33 21.73
CA ALA A 118 2.39 -4.53 22.50
C ALA A 118 2.97 -5.67 21.68
N VAL A 119 3.82 -6.50 22.32
CA VAL A 119 4.26 -7.77 21.76
C VAL A 119 3.01 -8.50 21.25
N LEU A 120 3.03 -8.92 19.97
CA LEU A 120 1.93 -9.67 19.37
C LEU A 120 1.55 -10.80 20.33
N PRO A 121 0.33 -10.84 20.88
CA PRO A 121 -0.05 -11.86 21.84
C PRO A 121 0.08 -13.24 21.21
N SER A 122 0.17 -14.26 22.05
CA SER A 122 0.21 -15.65 21.59
C SER A 122 -1.02 -15.93 20.74
N ILE A 123 -0.84 -16.53 19.57
CA ILE A 123 -1.94 -16.93 18.71
C ILE A 123 -2.36 -18.32 19.16
N CYS A 124 -3.65 -18.53 19.41
CA CYS A 124 -4.21 -19.82 19.76
C CYS A 124 -5.09 -20.31 18.60
N ASP A 125 -4.91 -21.55 18.18
CA ASP A 125 -5.81 -22.26 17.29
C ASP A 125 -6.22 -23.61 17.89
N ASP A 126 -6.95 -24.43 17.12
CA ASP A 126 -7.39 -25.76 17.53
C ASP A 126 -6.22 -26.76 17.68
N GLN A 127 -5.01 -26.40 17.26
CA GLN A 127 -3.80 -27.24 17.27
C GLN A 127 -2.81 -26.84 18.37
N GLY A 128 -2.86 -25.61 18.89
CA GLY A 128 -2.03 -25.19 20.02
C GLY A 128 -1.90 -23.67 20.19
N ILE A 129 -0.89 -23.30 20.99
CA ILE A 129 -0.56 -21.90 21.31
C ILE A 129 0.82 -21.57 20.73
N TYR A 130 0.88 -20.56 19.87
CA TYR A 130 2.08 -20.12 19.18
C TYR A 130 2.67 -18.87 19.84
N HIS A 131 3.88 -19.02 20.37
CA HIS A 131 4.58 -17.95 21.09
C HIS A 131 5.70 -17.31 20.25
N ASN A 132 6.35 -18.09 19.39
CA ASN A 132 7.48 -17.64 18.57
C ASN A 132 7.01 -16.80 17.37
N ILE A 133 7.80 -15.80 16.97
CA ILE A 133 7.52 -14.95 15.81
C ILE A 133 7.39 -15.78 14.53
N PHE A 134 8.27 -16.77 14.35
CA PHE A 134 8.25 -17.63 13.16
C PHE A 134 6.96 -18.45 13.07
N GLU A 135 6.55 -19.05 14.19
CA GLU A 135 5.29 -19.80 14.28
C GLU A 135 4.09 -18.90 14.04
N LYS A 136 4.07 -17.71 14.65
CA LYS A 136 2.99 -16.73 14.45
C LYS A 136 2.84 -16.32 12.98
N LEU A 137 3.95 -16.06 12.30
CA LEU A 137 3.93 -15.72 10.87
C LEU A 137 3.43 -16.89 10.02
N LEU A 138 3.86 -18.12 10.33
CA LEU A 138 3.39 -19.33 9.65
C LEU A 138 1.89 -19.55 9.86
N THR A 139 1.38 -19.40 11.08
CA THR A 139 -0.05 -19.54 11.38
C THR A 139 -0.88 -18.46 10.67
N ILE A 140 -0.41 -17.21 10.65
CA ILE A 140 -1.05 -16.12 9.90
C ILE A 140 -1.08 -16.44 8.40
N GLN A 141 0.03 -16.92 7.85
CA GLN A 141 0.11 -17.36 6.46
C GLN A 141 -0.91 -18.48 6.18
N CYS A 142 -0.90 -19.55 6.97
CA CYS A 142 -1.84 -20.66 6.83
C CYS A 142 -3.30 -20.20 6.94
N PHE A 143 -3.61 -19.28 7.85
CA PHE A 143 -4.95 -18.71 7.99
C PHE A 143 -5.38 -17.99 6.70
N TYR A 144 -4.57 -17.07 6.17
CA TYR A 144 -4.92 -16.35 4.96
C TYR A 144 -4.91 -17.26 3.72
N THR A 145 -3.97 -18.21 3.62
CA THR A 145 -4.00 -19.22 2.56
C THR A 145 -5.30 -20.01 2.61
N THR A 146 -5.73 -20.47 3.78
CA THR A 146 -7.00 -21.21 3.93
C THR A 146 -8.21 -20.33 3.61
N LEU A 147 -8.19 -19.06 4.02
CA LEU A 147 -9.27 -18.10 3.76
C LEU A 147 -9.45 -17.81 2.27
N PHE A 148 -8.34 -17.71 1.53
CA PHE A 148 -8.34 -17.36 0.11
C PHE A 148 -8.28 -18.57 -0.83
N THR A 149 -8.05 -19.79 -0.31
CA THR A 149 -8.16 -21.01 -1.11
C THR A 149 -9.64 -21.38 -1.23
N PRO A 150 -10.20 -21.42 -2.44
CA PRO A 150 -11.58 -21.88 -2.64
C PRO A 150 -11.69 -23.33 -2.14
N LYS A 151 -12.59 -23.60 -1.20
CA LYS A 151 -12.94 -24.98 -0.87
C LYS A 151 -13.64 -25.61 -2.06
N GLU A 152 -13.34 -26.88 -2.31
CA GLU A 152 -14.07 -27.67 -3.30
C GLU A 152 -15.58 -27.57 -3.03
N HIS A 153 -16.35 -27.38 -4.09
CA HIS A 153 -17.79 -27.14 -3.98
C HIS A 153 -18.48 -28.42 -3.52
N ASP A 154 -18.87 -28.46 -2.25
CA ASP A 154 -19.72 -29.51 -1.70
C ASP A 154 -21.19 -29.20 -2.06
N CYS A 155 -21.90 -30.17 -2.63
CA CYS A 155 -23.31 -30.04 -3.01
C CYS A 155 -24.19 -29.56 -1.85
N LEU A 156 -23.88 -29.98 -0.62
CA LEU A 156 -24.59 -29.54 0.59
C LEU A 156 -24.38 -28.05 0.89
N SER A 157 -23.17 -27.54 0.63
CA SER A 157 -22.84 -26.13 0.83
C SER A 157 -23.53 -25.26 -0.21
N GLU A 158 -23.66 -25.74 -1.44
CA GLU A 158 -24.36 -25.04 -2.52
C GLU A 158 -25.87 -24.98 -2.26
N GLU A 159 -26.48 -26.08 -1.81
CA GLU A 159 -27.90 -26.14 -1.46
C GLU A 159 -28.22 -25.21 -0.28
N ALA A 160 -27.42 -25.25 0.79
CA ALA A 160 -27.56 -24.34 1.93
C ALA A 160 -27.40 -22.86 1.53
N SER A 161 -26.44 -22.56 0.65
CA SER A 161 -26.22 -21.20 0.14
C SER A 161 -27.41 -20.71 -0.69
N SER A 162 -27.97 -21.58 -1.54
CA SER A 162 -29.16 -21.29 -2.34
C SER A 162 -30.40 -21.03 -1.47
N MET A 163 -30.60 -21.85 -0.41
CA MET A 163 -31.68 -21.65 0.56
C MET A 163 -31.53 -20.31 1.31
N LEU A 164 -30.31 -19.94 1.73
CA LEU A 164 -30.06 -18.66 2.37
C LEU A 164 -30.34 -17.49 1.42
N LEU A 165 -29.82 -17.52 0.19
CA LEU A 165 -30.00 -16.45 -0.79
C LEU A 165 -31.47 -16.28 -1.20
N SER A 166 -32.21 -17.37 -1.36
CA SER A 166 -33.65 -17.33 -1.67
C SER A 166 -34.47 -16.76 -0.51
N SER A 167 -34.11 -17.04 0.74
CA SER A 167 -34.79 -16.47 1.92
C SER A 167 -34.64 -14.94 2.01
N VAL A 168 -33.47 -14.41 1.65
CA VAL A 168 -33.17 -12.96 1.65
C VAL A 168 -33.92 -12.23 0.52
N GLN A 169 -34.09 -12.88 -0.63
CA GLN A 169 -34.84 -12.29 -1.74
C GLN A 169 -36.28 -11.97 -1.34
N CYS A 170 -36.93 -12.81 -0.51
CA CYS A 170 -38.31 -12.62 -0.08
C CYS A 170 -38.54 -11.42 0.86
N GLN A 171 -37.51 -10.90 1.54
CA GLN A 171 -37.66 -9.85 2.56
C GLN A 171 -37.34 -8.43 2.08
N ASN A 172 -36.70 -8.29 0.91
CA ASN A 172 -36.30 -6.98 0.41
C ASN A 172 -37.46 -6.22 -0.23
N SER A 173 -37.75 -5.03 0.28
CA SER A 173 -38.75 -4.12 -0.29
C SER A 173 -38.47 -3.83 -1.77
N PRO A 174 -39.51 -3.59 -2.60
CA PRO A 174 -39.32 -3.28 -4.02
C PRO A 174 -38.47 -2.00 -4.24
N ALA A 175 -38.54 -1.04 -3.31
CA ALA A 175 -37.71 0.16 -3.34
C ALA A 175 -36.22 -0.18 -3.14
N THR A 176 -35.89 -1.01 -2.15
CA THR A 176 -34.52 -1.48 -1.90
C THR A 176 -33.97 -2.25 -3.10
N ARG A 177 -34.81 -3.10 -3.72
CA ARG A 177 -34.43 -3.84 -4.94
C ARG A 177 -34.13 -2.91 -6.12
N HIS A 178 -34.88 -1.81 -6.26
CA HIS A 178 -34.61 -0.82 -7.30
C HIS A 178 -33.28 -0.09 -7.04
N THR A 179 -33.00 0.29 -5.79
CA THR A 179 -31.73 0.92 -5.42
C THR A 179 -30.54 -0.01 -5.68
N CYS A 180 -30.64 -1.31 -5.33
CA CYS A 180 -29.57 -2.27 -5.60
C CYS A 180 -29.31 -2.55 -7.09
N LYS A 181 -30.25 -2.18 -7.97
CA LYS A 181 -30.11 -2.30 -9.42
C LYS A 181 -29.69 -1.00 -10.10
N ALA A 182 -29.60 0.10 -9.34
CA ALA A 182 -29.19 1.38 -9.88
C ALA A 182 -27.69 1.32 -10.24
N PRO A 183 -27.27 1.99 -11.33
CA PRO A 183 -25.86 2.09 -11.68
C PRO A 183 -25.12 2.92 -10.62
N PHE A 184 -23.87 2.55 -10.37
CA PHE A 184 -22.97 3.34 -9.53
C PHE A 184 -22.73 4.71 -10.17
N THR A 185 -22.72 5.75 -9.34
CA THR A 185 -22.38 7.11 -9.75
C THR A 185 -21.03 7.55 -9.21
N LEU A 186 -20.38 8.48 -9.92
CA LEU A 186 -19.12 9.06 -9.45
C LEU A 186 -19.30 9.84 -8.14
N GLU A 187 -20.44 10.54 -7.98
CA GLU A 187 -20.75 11.32 -6.79
C GLU A 187 -20.87 10.44 -5.54
N GLU A 188 -21.53 9.28 -5.65
CA GLU A 188 -21.59 8.29 -4.57
C GLU A 188 -20.20 7.80 -4.18
N LEU A 189 -19.35 7.47 -5.16
CA LEU A 189 -17.98 7.01 -4.91
C LEU A 189 -17.12 8.10 -4.26
N CYS A 190 -17.24 9.36 -4.71
CA CYS A 190 -16.56 10.50 -4.09
C CYS A 190 -17.01 10.71 -2.64
N SER A 191 -18.31 10.65 -2.38
CA SER A 191 -18.89 10.77 -1.05
C SER A 191 -18.37 9.66 -0.11
N ILE A 192 -18.32 8.42 -0.59
CA ILE A 192 -17.78 7.29 0.17
C ILE A 192 -16.28 7.46 0.42
N LEU A 193 -15.51 7.82 -0.59
CA LEU A 193 -14.06 8.02 -0.47
C LEU A 193 -13.75 9.12 0.56
N SER A 194 -14.50 10.22 0.57
CA SER A 194 -14.34 11.31 1.55
C SER A 194 -14.57 10.89 3.00
N ARG A 195 -15.36 9.82 3.23
CA ARG A 195 -15.68 9.27 4.55
C ARG A 195 -14.80 8.08 4.92
N SER A 196 -13.95 7.62 4.01
CA SER A 196 -13.12 6.43 4.20
C SER A 196 -11.97 6.69 5.17
N GLN A 197 -11.61 5.67 5.94
CA GLN A 197 -10.46 5.74 6.83
C GLN A 197 -9.18 5.47 6.04
N GLU A 198 -8.33 6.49 5.91
CA GLU A 198 -7.04 6.45 5.21
C GLU A 198 -6.11 5.31 5.66
N MET A 199 -6.30 4.84 6.89
CA MET A 199 -5.43 3.90 7.60
C MET A 199 -5.89 2.44 7.51
N SER A 200 -6.79 2.13 6.57
CA SER A 200 -7.27 0.76 6.37
C SER A 200 -6.26 -0.05 5.56
N ALA A 201 -6.21 -1.36 5.81
CA ALA A 201 -5.40 -2.28 5.01
C ALA A 201 -5.90 -2.28 3.54
N PRO A 202 -4.99 -2.31 2.55
CA PRO A 202 -5.37 -2.43 1.14
C PRO A 202 -6.06 -3.77 0.87
N GLY A 203 -6.87 -3.80 -0.19
CA GLY A 203 -7.44 -5.04 -0.72
C GLY A 203 -6.39 -5.91 -1.42
N LEU A 204 -6.85 -7.01 -2.02
CA LEU A 204 -6.01 -7.92 -2.82
C LEU A 204 -5.35 -7.23 -4.02
N ASP A 205 -5.95 -6.14 -4.48
CA ASP A 205 -5.39 -5.31 -5.54
C ASP A 205 -4.28 -4.38 -5.06
N GLY A 206 -3.92 -4.37 -3.77
CA GLY A 206 -2.79 -3.61 -3.22
C GLY A 206 -3.00 -2.09 -3.19
N ILE A 207 -4.14 -1.57 -3.64
CA ILE A 207 -4.40 -0.14 -3.70
C ILE A 207 -4.89 0.35 -2.33
N THR A 208 -4.17 1.32 -1.76
CA THR A 208 -4.50 1.93 -0.48
C THR A 208 -5.49 3.10 -0.66
N TYR A 209 -6.36 3.36 0.33
CA TYR A 209 -7.25 4.55 0.31
C TYR A 209 -6.52 5.87 0.07
N PRO A 210 -5.33 6.11 0.66
CA PRO A 210 -4.55 7.29 0.36
C PRO A 210 -4.19 7.39 -1.14
N LEU A 211 -3.79 6.29 -1.81
CA LEU A 211 -3.55 6.29 -3.26
C LEU A 211 -4.83 6.62 -4.04
N LEU A 212 -5.97 6.09 -3.63
CA LEU A 212 -7.27 6.44 -4.24
C LEU A 212 -7.59 7.92 -4.09
N HIS A 213 -7.29 8.54 -2.94
CA HIS A 213 -7.46 9.99 -2.74
C HIS A 213 -6.57 10.82 -3.68
N ILE A 214 -5.31 10.42 -3.89
CA ILE A 214 -4.41 11.12 -4.83
C ILE A 214 -4.89 10.99 -6.26
N LEU A 215 -5.24 9.77 -6.67
CA LEU A 215 -5.66 9.47 -8.03
C LEU A 215 -7.07 10.00 -8.33
N SER A 216 -7.86 10.20 -7.27
CA SER A 216 -9.14 10.90 -7.23
C SER A 216 -10.06 10.45 -8.37
N ASN A 217 -10.64 11.41 -9.11
CA ASN A 217 -11.56 11.17 -10.22
C ASN A 217 -11.05 10.15 -11.24
N THR A 218 -9.74 10.10 -11.53
CA THR A 218 -9.19 9.15 -12.51
C THR A 218 -9.36 7.69 -12.05
N ALA A 219 -9.15 7.43 -10.76
CA ALA A 219 -9.38 6.10 -10.19
C ALA A 219 -10.88 5.80 -10.08
N LEU A 220 -11.65 6.78 -9.59
CA LEU A 220 -13.07 6.62 -9.33
C LEU A 220 -13.91 6.46 -10.60
N GLU A 221 -13.57 7.13 -11.70
CA GLU A 221 -14.22 6.94 -13.00
C GLU A 221 -14.03 5.51 -13.51
N LYS A 222 -12.84 4.95 -13.34
CA LYS A 222 -12.53 3.57 -13.75
C LYS A 222 -13.21 2.56 -12.85
N LEU A 223 -13.25 2.81 -11.54
CA LEU A 223 -13.96 1.98 -10.57
C LEU A 223 -15.48 2.01 -10.82
N CYS A 224 -16.03 3.18 -11.14
CA CYS A 224 -17.42 3.36 -11.53
C CYS A 224 -17.74 2.57 -12.81
N ALA A 225 -16.91 2.70 -13.83
CA ALA A 225 -17.06 1.97 -15.08
C ALA A 225 -16.95 0.44 -14.88
N LEU A 226 -16.03 -0.01 -14.02
CA LEU A 226 -15.90 -1.42 -13.62
C LEU A 226 -17.17 -1.92 -12.94
N GLY A 227 -17.63 -1.25 -11.88
CA GLY A 227 -18.81 -1.65 -11.12
C GLY A 227 -20.06 -1.71 -12.00
N ASN A 228 -20.23 -0.74 -12.90
CA ASN A 228 -21.34 -0.71 -13.85
C ASN A 228 -21.23 -1.80 -14.93
N ALA A 229 -20.02 -2.20 -15.33
CA ALA A 229 -19.84 -3.35 -16.22
C ALA A 229 -20.22 -4.66 -15.51
N LEU A 230 -19.79 -4.85 -14.27
CA LEU A 230 -20.16 -6.04 -13.48
C LEU A 230 -21.68 -6.10 -13.24
N LEU A 231 -22.32 -4.97 -12.95
CA LEU A 231 -23.78 -4.88 -12.78
C LEU A 231 -24.55 -5.30 -14.05
N ARG A 232 -23.96 -5.08 -15.23
CA ARG A 232 -24.53 -5.49 -16.53
C ARG A 232 -24.23 -6.95 -16.91
N GLY A 233 -23.58 -7.72 -16.03
CA GLY A 233 -23.27 -9.12 -16.25
C GLY A 233 -21.97 -9.36 -17.01
N HIS A 234 -21.07 -8.37 -17.10
CA HIS A 234 -19.70 -8.67 -17.52
C HIS A 234 -18.97 -9.43 -16.40
N HIS A 235 -18.12 -10.38 -16.78
CA HIS A 235 -17.36 -11.21 -15.83
C HIS A 235 -15.94 -10.68 -15.66
N LEU A 236 -15.41 -10.82 -14.44
CA LEU A 236 -13.98 -10.66 -14.18
C LEU A 236 -13.22 -11.74 -14.97
N PRO A 237 -11.99 -11.45 -15.46
CA PRO A 237 -11.18 -12.44 -16.14
C PRO A 237 -10.88 -13.62 -15.21
N ASP A 238 -10.83 -14.82 -15.78
CA ASP A 238 -10.40 -16.02 -15.06
C ASP A 238 -8.94 -15.83 -14.64
N GLY A 239 -8.70 -15.88 -13.34
CA GLY A 239 -7.38 -15.76 -12.76
C GLY A 239 -7.44 -15.97 -11.25
N GLU A 240 -6.53 -16.80 -10.73
CA GLU A 240 -6.26 -16.82 -9.30
C GLU A 240 -5.74 -15.43 -8.89
N PRO A 241 -6.12 -14.91 -7.71
CA PRO A 241 -5.46 -13.72 -7.18
C PRO A 241 -3.97 -14.05 -7.03
N MET A 242 -3.14 -13.57 -7.96
CA MET A 242 -1.69 -13.70 -7.82
C MET A 242 -1.27 -12.81 -6.64
N LEU A 243 -0.99 -13.47 -5.52
CA LEU A 243 -0.42 -12.90 -4.29
C LEU A 243 0.96 -12.28 -4.53
#